data_AF-A0A4P6FF44-F1
#
_entry.id   AF-A0A4P6FF44-F1
#
_cell.length_a   1.000
_cell.length_b   1.000
_cell.length_c   1.000
_cell.angle_alpha   90.00
_cell.angle_beta   90.00
_cell.angle_gamma   90.00
#
_symmetry.space_group_name_H-M   'P 1'
#
loop_
_entity.id
_entity.type
_entity.pdbx_description
1 polymer ?
#
loop_
_entity_poly.entity_id
_entity_poly.type
_entity_poly.pdbx_seq_one_letter_code
_entity_poly.pdbx_strand_id
1 'polypeptide(L)'
;MALPPLVEPADALPPREQARVDRQLRLPELGELGQRRLRAARVCVVGAGGLGAPALLSLAAAGVGTIGIVDDDVVELSNLHRQPVHGVADVGRPKVVSAAETIAAIAPDTAIRTHEVRIDRSNASEILAEYDLVLDGTDTFETRYLIGDVCDELGIPLVWASVLRFDAQLSVFWSRPTGGDPVRLRDLFPEPPAPGEVPSCAEAGVMGALCTQVGAMMASEAIKLIAGIGEPLLGRVLVIDSLTARQREIPLKRADVSSGALPVVRAVSEASGRTPAPEPAPAPLPDIERVDPAALADLLAARTAGAARFALVDVREPGEFAAGAIDGAVLLPLGEVLRDPDAALASLEALAGTEVVVHCHFEARAERAAIALARAGVESGVRVRVLAGGFVDWPGPVRVGAAPVADGHAPRATA
;
A
#
# COMPACT_ATOMS: atom_id res chain seq x y z
N MET A 1 -0.21 -3.63 28.82
CA MET A 1 -1.03 -2.96 29.85
C MET A 1 -2.35 -2.52 29.21
N ALA A 2 -3.48 -2.76 29.88
CA ALA A 2 -4.79 -2.29 29.42
C ALA A 2 -4.90 -0.76 29.57
N LEU A 3 -5.41 -0.10 28.53
CA LEU A 3 -5.67 1.34 28.54
C LEU A 3 -7.13 1.60 28.96
N PRO A 4 -7.42 2.75 29.62
CA PRO A 4 -8.80 3.21 29.78
C PRO A 4 -9.51 3.30 28.41
N PRO A 5 -10.84 3.11 28.37
CA PRO A 5 -11.63 3.24 27.15
C PRO A 5 -11.52 4.66 26.58
N LEU A 6 -11.56 4.80 25.24
CA LEU A 6 -11.56 6.10 24.58
C LEU A 6 -12.85 6.91 24.77
N VAL A 7 -13.98 6.21 24.94
CA VAL A 7 -15.30 6.84 24.98
C VAL A 7 -16.16 6.27 26.10
N GLU A 8 -17.07 7.10 26.59
CA GLU A 8 -18.15 6.66 27.47
C GLU A 8 -19.19 5.83 26.70
N PRO A 9 -19.86 4.87 27.35
CA PRO A 9 -20.84 4.02 26.69
C PRO A 9 -22.11 4.79 26.29
N ALA A 10 -22.70 4.49 25.13
CA ALA A 10 -24.05 4.92 24.77
C ALA A 10 -25.08 4.37 25.79
N ASP A 11 -26.27 4.92 25.90
CA ASP A 11 -27.26 4.52 26.93
C ASP A 11 -27.79 3.08 26.78
N ALA A 12 -28.00 2.63 25.54
CA ALA A 12 -28.50 1.30 25.24
C ALA A 12 -28.16 0.90 23.79
N LEU A 13 -28.20 -0.41 23.53
CA LEU A 13 -28.10 -0.96 22.18
C LEU A 13 -29.50 -1.18 21.60
N PRO A 14 -29.80 -0.78 20.35
CA PRO A 14 -31.06 -1.14 19.70
C PRO A 14 -31.21 -2.67 19.58
N PRO A 15 -32.44 -3.22 19.64
CA PRO A 15 -32.66 -4.67 19.59
C PRO A 15 -32.06 -5.35 18.35
N ARG A 16 -32.10 -4.68 17.20
CA ARG A 16 -31.51 -5.17 15.95
C ARG A 16 -29.99 -5.31 16.06
N GLU A 17 -29.33 -4.31 16.64
CA GLU A 17 -27.89 -4.35 16.88
C GLU A 17 -27.55 -5.45 17.88
N GLN A 18 -28.27 -5.53 19.01
CA GLN A 18 -28.07 -6.59 20.01
C GLN A 18 -28.11 -7.98 19.39
N ALA A 19 -29.09 -8.26 18.53
CA ALA A 19 -29.20 -9.55 17.85
C ALA A 19 -28.02 -9.82 16.91
N ARG A 20 -27.53 -8.80 16.18
CA ARG A 20 -26.38 -8.92 15.27
C ARG A 20 -25.07 -9.17 16.02
N VAL A 21 -24.88 -8.54 17.17
CA VAL A 21 -23.65 -8.60 17.97
C VAL A 21 -23.74 -9.56 19.16
N ASP A 22 -24.77 -10.41 19.25
CA ASP A 22 -24.99 -11.36 20.36
C ASP A 22 -23.75 -12.20 20.70
N ARG A 23 -22.99 -12.63 19.67
CA ARG A 23 -21.75 -13.39 19.88
C ARG A 23 -20.63 -12.56 20.51
N GLN A 24 -20.57 -11.26 20.21
CA GLN A 24 -19.62 -10.34 20.84
C GLN A 24 -20.00 -10.03 22.28
N LEU A 25 -21.31 -9.87 22.57
CA LEU A 25 -21.81 -9.61 23.92
C LEU A 25 -21.44 -10.70 24.93
N ARG A 26 -21.19 -11.93 24.46
CA ARG A 26 -20.78 -13.07 25.29
C ARG A 26 -19.30 -13.09 25.65
N LEU A 27 -18.48 -12.25 25.02
CA LEU A 27 -17.05 -12.15 25.34
C LEU A 27 -16.90 -11.45 26.70
N PRO A 28 -16.34 -12.09 27.74
CA PRO A 28 -16.26 -11.52 29.08
C PRO A 28 -15.51 -10.18 29.13
N GLU A 29 -14.49 -10.00 28.30
CA GLU A 29 -13.67 -8.79 28.24
C GLU A 29 -14.42 -7.62 27.59
N LEU A 30 -15.26 -7.88 26.58
CA LEU A 30 -16.01 -6.84 25.87
C LEU A 30 -17.37 -6.59 26.52
N GLY A 31 -18.21 -7.64 26.58
CA GLY A 31 -19.54 -7.61 27.15
C GLY A 31 -20.46 -6.51 26.59
N GLU A 32 -21.56 -6.26 27.30
CA GLU A 32 -22.49 -5.19 26.96
C GLU A 32 -21.88 -3.80 27.09
N LEU A 33 -21.04 -3.59 28.11
CA LEU A 33 -20.39 -2.30 28.35
C LEU A 33 -19.47 -1.90 27.19
N GLY A 34 -18.59 -2.80 26.75
CA GLY A 34 -17.69 -2.55 25.62
C GLY A 34 -18.46 -2.37 24.32
N GLN A 35 -19.53 -3.14 24.10
CA GLN A 35 -20.38 -2.97 22.92
C GLN A 35 -21.08 -1.60 22.89
N ARG A 36 -21.56 -1.10 24.03
CA ARG A 36 -22.13 0.26 24.14
C ARG A 36 -21.09 1.35 23.88
N ARG A 37 -19.81 1.11 24.18
CA ARG A 37 -18.70 2.02 23.81
C ARG A 37 -18.43 1.98 22.31
N LEU A 38 -18.41 0.81 21.68
CA LEU A 38 -18.31 0.69 20.22
C LEU A 38 -19.42 1.48 19.54
N ARG A 39 -20.66 1.36 20.03
CA ARG A 39 -21.81 2.11 19.53
C ARG A 39 -21.70 3.63 19.75
N ALA A 40 -21.00 4.10 20.76
CA ALA A 40 -20.78 5.53 21.00
C ALA A 40 -19.63 6.10 20.16
N ALA A 41 -18.68 5.27 19.77
CA ALA A 41 -17.44 5.70 19.13
C ALA A 41 -17.64 6.20 17.69
N ARG A 42 -16.83 7.19 17.33
CA ARG A 42 -16.67 7.73 15.98
C ARG A 42 -15.26 7.41 15.49
N VAL A 43 -15.16 6.61 14.44
CA VAL A 43 -13.87 6.16 13.88
C VAL A 43 -13.72 6.71 12.47
N CYS A 44 -12.61 7.36 12.16
CA CYS A 44 -12.26 7.76 10.80
C CYS A 44 -11.32 6.73 10.17
N VAL A 45 -11.65 6.23 8.98
CA VAL A 45 -10.75 5.42 8.16
C VAL A 45 -10.33 6.27 6.97
N VAL A 46 -9.03 6.58 6.90
CA VAL A 46 -8.44 7.34 5.80
C VAL A 46 -7.84 6.36 4.79
N GLY A 47 -8.39 6.37 3.58
CA GLY A 47 -8.17 5.36 2.54
C GLY A 47 -9.13 4.17 2.69
N ALA A 48 -9.98 3.95 1.69
CA ALA A 48 -10.84 2.78 1.51
C ALA A 48 -10.15 1.70 0.63
N GLY A 49 -8.82 1.72 0.57
CA GLY A 49 -8.00 0.80 -0.22
C GLY A 49 -7.72 -0.54 0.46
N GLY A 50 -6.55 -1.13 0.18
CA GLY A 50 -6.24 -2.51 0.59
C GLY A 50 -6.30 -2.77 2.10
N LEU A 51 -5.90 -1.79 2.92
CA LEU A 51 -5.94 -1.86 4.38
C LEU A 51 -7.28 -1.37 4.94
N GLY A 52 -7.78 -0.25 4.42
CA GLY A 52 -9.01 0.36 4.89
C GLY A 52 -10.26 -0.45 4.56
N ALA A 53 -10.38 -1.04 3.38
CA ALA A 53 -11.53 -1.86 2.99
C ALA A 53 -11.84 -3.00 3.99
N PRO A 54 -10.90 -3.89 4.35
CA PRO A 54 -11.14 -4.92 5.36
C PRO A 54 -11.34 -4.35 6.78
N ALA A 55 -10.72 -3.21 7.10
CA ALA A 55 -10.94 -2.54 8.39
C ALA A 55 -12.38 -2.00 8.50
N LEU A 56 -12.88 -1.33 7.46
CA LEU A 56 -14.25 -0.82 7.36
C LEU A 56 -15.30 -1.92 7.57
N LEU A 57 -15.14 -3.06 6.87
CA LEU A 57 -16.00 -4.23 7.02
C LEU A 57 -16.01 -4.73 8.47
N SER A 58 -14.83 -4.81 9.08
CA SER A 58 -14.65 -5.33 10.44
C SER A 58 -15.23 -4.39 11.51
N LEU A 59 -15.00 -3.06 11.38
CA LEU A 59 -15.54 -2.04 12.29
C LEU A 59 -17.07 -1.98 12.23
N ALA A 60 -17.64 -2.03 11.02
CA ALA A 60 -19.08 -2.08 10.81
C ALA A 60 -19.70 -3.33 11.45
N ALA A 61 -19.13 -4.51 11.14
CA ALA A 61 -19.57 -5.77 11.72
C ALA A 61 -19.46 -5.79 13.25
N ALA A 62 -18.43 -5.15 13.80
CA ALA A 62 -18.22 -5.01 15.25
C ALA A 62 -19.26 -4.10 15.93
N GLY A 63 -19.95 -3.23 15.18
CA GLY A 63 -20.95 -2.30 15.72
C GLY A 63 -20.38 -0.95 16.15
N VAL A 64 -19.34 -0.47 15.46
CA VAL A 64 -18.91 0.93 15.63
C VAL A 64 -20.06 1.87 15.24
N GLY A 65 -20.33 2.86 16.09
CA GLY A 65 -21.48 3.74 15.97
C GLY A 65 -21.43 4.68 14.78
N THR A 66 -20.29 5.34 14.57
CA THR A 66 -20.06 6.22 13.42
C THR A 66 -18.76 5.86 12.72
N ILE A 67 -18.82 5.69 11.40
CA ILE A 67 -17.65 5.45 10.56
C ILE A 67 -17.53 6.59 9.55
N GLY A 68 -16.42 7.34 9.66
CA GLY A 68 -15.95 8.26 8.64
C GLY A 68 -15.10 7.55 7.61
N ILE A 69 -15.31 7.83 6.33
CA ILE A 69 -14.54 7.27 5.22
C ILE A 69 -13.99 8.43 4.40
N VAL A 70 -12.67 8.55 4.34
CA VAL A 70 -11.98 9.57 3.54
C VAL A 70 -11.24 8.88 2.41
N ASP A 71 -11.61 9.16 1.17
CA ASP A 71 -10.94 8.64 -0.03
C ASP A 71 -11.33 9.49 -1.25
N ASP A 72 -10.38 9.78 -2.13
CA ASP A 72 -10.60 10.54 -3.37
C ASP A 72 -10.65 9.70 -4.64
N ASP A 73 -10.35 8.40 -4.54
CA ASP A 73 -10.27 7.51 -5.68
C ASP A 73 -11.63 6.92 -6.06
N VAL A 74 -11.64 6.35 -7.26
CA VAL A 74 -12.70 5.46 -7.75
C VAL A 74 -12.28 3.98 -7.64
N VAL A 75 -13.26 3.08 -7.67
CA VAL A 75 -13.00 1.64 -7.66
C VAL A 75 -12.41 1.21 -9.02
N GLU A 76 -11.31 0.47 -8.97
CA GLU A 76 -10.66 -0.10 -10.15
C GLU A 76 -10.67 -1.63 -10.13
N LEU A 77 -10.80 -2.26 -11.30
CA LEU A 77 -10.79 -3.72 -11.42
C LEU A 77 -9.48 -4.34 -10.89
N SER A 78 -8.35 -3.69 -11.17
CA SER A 78 -7.00 -4.07 -10.72
C SER A 78 -6.85 -4.10 -9.20
N ASN A 79 -7.78 -3.45 -8.48
CA ASN A 79 -7.72 -3.24 -7.04
C ASN A 79 -8.60 -4.24 -6.25
N LEU A 80 -9.57 -4.88 -6.91
CA LEU A 80 -10.55 -5.77 -6.27
C LEU A 80 -9.94 -7.00 -5.58
N HIS A 81 -8.76 -7.46 -6.02
CA HIS A 81 -8.07 -8.59 -5.39
C HIS A 81 -7.67 -8.34 -3.92
N ARG A 82 -7.64 -7.07 -3.48
CA ARG A 82 -7.24 -6.66 -2.13
C ARG A 82 -8.23 -5.72 -1.43
N GLN A 83 -9.30 -5.29 -2.10
CA GLN A 83 -10.27 -4.31 -1.58
C GLN A 83 -11.67 -4.94 -1.44
N PRO A 84 -11.88 -5.84 -0.47
CA PRO A 84 -13.10 -6.66 -0.37
C PRO A 84 -14.39 -5.90 -0.04
N VAL A 85 -14.31 -4.59 0.26
CA VAL A 85 -15.50 -3.75 0.49
C VAL A 85 -16.17 -3.32 -0.83
N HIS A 86 -15.47 -3.46 -1.96
CA HIS A 86 -15.93 -3.11 -3.30
C HIS A 86 -16.21 -4.35 -4.14
N GLY A 87 -17.15 -4.25 -5.08
CA GLY A 87 -17.47 -5.29 -6.05
C GLY A 87 -17.12 -4.93 -7.50
N VAL A 88 -17.23 -5.91 -8.39
CA VAL A 88 -17.07 -5.70 -9.85
C VAL A 88 -18.08 -4.70 -10.39
N ALA A 89 -19.30 -4.68 -9.83
CA ALA A 89 -20.34 -3.73 -10.21
C ALA A 89 -20.01 -2.28 -9.80
N ASP A 90 -19.02 -2.07 -8.94
CA ASP A 90 -18.65 -0.75 -8.44
C ASP A 90 -17.54 -0.07 -9.24
N VAL A 91 -16.92 -0.77 -10.20
CA VAL A 91 -15.81 -0.22 -10.99
C VAL A 91 -16.21 1.12 -11.63
N GLY A 92 -15.40 2.16 -11.40
CA GLY A 92 -15.62 3.54 -11.83
C GLY A 92 -16.44 4.41 -10.87
N ARG A 93 -17.01 3.84 -9.80
CA ARG A 93 -17.72 4.61 -8.76
C ARG A 93 -16.73 5.12 -7.70
N PRO A 94 -17.01 6.26 -7.04
CA PRO A 94 -16.20 6.71 -5.90
C PRO A 94 -16.11 5.64 -4.81
N LYS A 95 -14.91 5.39 -4.30
CA LYS A 95 -14.68 4.34 -3.27
C LYS A 95 -15.50 4.63 -2.01
N VAL A 96 -15.59 5.88 -1.58
CA VAL A 96 -16.38 6.25 -0.38
C VAL A 96 -17.85 5.89 -0.52
N VAL A 97 -18.43 6.02 -1.72
CA VAL A 97 -19.84 5.69 -1.99
C VAL A 97 -20.04 4.16 -1.99
N SER A 98 -19.21 3.43 -2.73
CA SER A 98 -19.27 1.96 -2.76
C SER A 98 -19.08 1.36 -1.37
N ALA A 99 -18.09 1.85 -0.60
CA ALA A 99 -17.84 1.39 0.76
C ALA A 99 -19.02 1.70 1.70
N ALA A 100 -19.60 2.90 1.61
CA ALA A 100 -20.75 3.29 2.43
C ALA A 100 -21.96 2.38 2.18
N GLU A 101 -22.28 2.04 0.93
CA GLU A 101 -23.38 1.14 0.60
C GLU A 101 -23.15 -0.27 1.15
N THR A 102 -21.95 -0.81 1.00
CA THR A 102 -21.57 -2.12 1.56
C THR A 102 -21.69 -2.12 3.09
N ILE A 103 -21.21 -1.08 3.76
CA ILE A 103 -21.31 -0.96 5.22
C ILE A 103 -22.77 -0.85 5.67
N ALA A 104 -23.59 -0.05 4.99
CA ALA A 104 -25.01 0.09 5.31
C ALA A 104 -25.77 -1.24 5.18
N ALA A 105 -25.36 -2.11 4.25
CA ALA A 105 -25.92 -3.46 4.11
C ALA A 105 -25.52 -4.39 5.27
N ILE A 106 -24.32 -4.22 5.84
CA ILE A 106 -23.80 -5.03 6.95
C ILE A 106 -24.34 -4.56 8.30
N ALA A 107 -24.27 -3.25 8.54
CA ALA A 107 -24.53 -2.60 9.82
C ALA A 107 -25.38 -1.33 9.61
N PRO A 108 -26.69 -1.46 9.34
CA PRO A 108 -27.55 -0.32 9.03
C PRO A 108 -27.80 0.63 10.20
N ASP A 109 -27.42 0.23 11.42
CA ASP A 109 -27.49 1.08 12.62
C ASP A 109 -26.24 1.95 12.80
N THR A 110 -25.19 1.75 11.98
CA THR A 110 -23.97 2.56 11.96
C THR A 110 -24.19 3.80 11.11
N ALA A 111 -23.88 4.98 11.66
CA ALA A 111 -23.87 6.23 10.91
C ALA A 111 -22.62 6.30 10.03
N ILE A 112 -22.78 6.56 8.73
CA ILE A 112 -21.67 6.64 7.78
C ILE A 112 -21.49 8.08 7.35
N ARG A 113 -20.25 8.57 7.38
CA ARG A 113 -19.87 9.91 6.91
C ARG A 113 -18.82 9.76 5.80
N THR A 114 -19.19 10.13 4.58
CA THR A 114 -18.29 10.08 3.43
C THR A 114 -17.61 11.43 3.23
N HIS A 115 -16.30 11.40 3.04
CA HIS A 115 -15.46 12.53 2.69
C HIS A 115 -14.76 12.20 1.38
N GLU A 116 -15.40 12.53 0.26
CA GLU A 116 -14.87 12.31 -1.11
C GLU A 116 -13.84 13.39 -1.44
N VAL A 117 -12.72 13.40 -0.71
CA VAL A 117 -11.68 14.41 -0.81
C VAL A 117 -10.31 13.81 -0.62
N ARG A 118 -9.31 14.39 -1.29
CA ARG A 118 -7.91 14.13 -0.99
C ARG A 118 -7.61 14.79 0.34
N ILE A 119 -7.21 14.00 1.33
CA ILE A 119 -6.80 14.57 2.60
C ILE A 119 -5.48 15.32 2.43
N ASP A 120 -5.45 16.58 2.86
CA ASP A 120 -4.29 17.46 2.77
C ASP A 120 -4.22 18.39 3.99
N ARG A 121 -3.21 19.26 4.05
CA ARG A 121 -3.02 20.18 5.18
C ARG A 121 -4.18 21.17 5.38
N SER A 122 -4.94 21.46 4.33
CA SER A 122 -6.05 22.42 4.38
C SER A 122 -7.31 21.85 5.03
N ASN A 123 -7.51 20.53 4.95
CA ASN A 123 -8.75 19.87 5.41
C ASN A 123 -8.54 18.84 6.53
N ALA A 124 -7.32 18.30 6.72
CA ALA A 124 -7.09 17.17 7.62
C ALA A 124 -7.48 17.45 9.08
N SER A 125 -7.13 18.62 9.61
CA SER A 125 -7.43 18.97 11.00
C SER A 125 -8.94 19.07 11.25
N GLU A 126 -9.67 19.71 10.34
CA GLU A 126 -11.12 19.86 10.43
C GLU A 126 -11.83 18.51 10.39
N ILE A 127 -11.49 17.66 9.41
CA ILE A 127 -12.09 16.34 9.25
C ILE A 127 -11.76 15.44 10.45
N LEU A 128 -10.48 15.31 10.81
CA LEU A 128 -10.06 14.33 11.81
C LEU A 128 -10.49 14.72 13.24
N ALA A 129 -10.70 16.00 13.54
CA ALA A 129 -11.16 16.47 14.85
C ALA A 129 -12.58 16.00 15.22
N GLU A 130 -13.37 15.52 14.25
CA GLU A 130 -14.71 14.99 14.49
C GLU A 130 -14.74 13.55 15.03
N TYR A 131 -13.59 12.90 15.17
CA TYR A 131 -13.50 11.47 15.49
C TYR A 131 -12.70 11.21 16.76
N ASP A 132 -12.97 10.06 17.38
CA ASP A 132 -12.32 9.64 18.62
C ASP A 132 -11.05 8.80 18.34
N LEU A 133 -10.95 8.25 17.12
CA LEU A 133 -9.87 7.37 16.66
C LEU A 133 -9.72 7.46 15.15
N VAL A 134 -8.48 7.41 14.66
CA VAL A 134 -8.17 7.36 13.22
C VAL A 134 -7.46 6.06 12.85
N LEU A 135 -7.84 5.47 11.71
CA LEU A 135 -7.11 4.40 11.04
C LEU A 135 -6.52 4.94 9.74
N ASP A 136 -5.22 4.74 9.55
CA ASP A 136 -4.52 5.08 8.32
C ASP A 136 -4.38 3.83 7.43
N GLY A 137 -5.24 3.77 6.41
CA GLY A 137 -5.24 2.77 5.35
C GLY A 137 -4.67 3.29 4.02
N THR A 138 -3.97 4.42 4.02
CA THR A 138 -3.43 5.07 2.82
C THR A 138 -2.16 4.39 2.33
N ASP A 139 -1.77 4.61 1.08
CA ASP A 139 -0.61 3.93 0.46
C ASP A 139 0.52 4.89 0.05
N THR A 140 0.44 6.17 0.41
CA THR A 140 1.48 7.17 0.15
C THR A 140 2.15 7.63 1.45
N PHE A 141 3.47 7.85 1.41
CA PHE A 141 4.20 8.36 2.58
C PHE A 141 3.76 9.77 2.96
N GLU A 142 3.54 10.65 1.98
CA GLU A 142 3.09 12.02 2.24
C GLU A 142 1.83 12.05 3.11
N THR A 143 0.81 11.27 2.72
CA THR A 143 -0.45 11.21 3.45
C THR A 143 -0.30 10.55 4.82
N ARG A 144 0.49 9.47 4.93
CA ARG A 144 0.79 8.81 6.22
C ARG A 144 1.39 9.77 7.24
N TYR A 145 2.37 10.57 6.83
CA TYR A 145 3.01 11.55 7.71
C TYR A 145 2.09 12.70 8.05
N LEU A 146 1.31 13.20 7.08
CA LEU A 146 0.29 14.22 7.34
C LEU A 146 -0.72 13.75 8.40
N ILE A 147 -1.30 12.56 8.24
CA ILE A 147 -2.26 12.00 9.21
C ILE A 147 -1.59 11.83 10.58
N GLY A 148 -0.36 11.31 10.61
CA GLY A 148 0.43 11.15 11.82
C GLY A 148 0.65 12.47 12.58
N ASP A 149 1.04 13.52 11.86
CA ASP A 149 1.27 14.85 12.42
C ASP A 149 -0.03 15.46 12.95
N VAL A 150 -1.12 15.39 12.18
CA VAL A 150 -2.42 15.95 12.59
C VAL A 150 -3.00 15.19 13.79
N CYS A 151 -2.87 13.86 13.85
CA CYS A 151 -3.29 13.08 15.01
C CYS A 151 -2.47 13.45 16.26
N ASP A 152 -1.17 13.70 16.14
CA ASP A 152 -0.32 14.20 17.23
C ASP A 152 -0.78 15.59 17.73
N GLU A 153 -1.05 16.50 16.80
CA GLU A 153 -1.56 17.85 17.06
C GLU A 153 -2.96 17.85 17.70
N LEU A 154 -3.82 16.91 17.34
CA LEU A 154 -5.16 16.77 17.95
C LEU A 154 -5.12 15.94 19.25
N GLY A 155 -4.10 15.10 19.44
CA GLY A 155 -4.02 14.15 20.54
C GLY A 155 -4.93 12.93 20.34
N ILE A 156 -5.31 12.63 19.10
CA ILE A 156 -6.18 11.51 18.74
C ILE A 156 -5.29 10.27 18.48
N PRO A 157 -5.66 9.09 18.99
CA PRO A 157 -4.95 7.86 18.67
C PRO A 157 -5.03 7.53 17.18
N LEU A 158 -3.90 7.07 16.63
CA LEU A 158 -3.75 6.63 15.26
C LEU A 158 -3.40 5.14 15.22
N VAL A 159 -4.27 4.33 14.64
CA VAL A 159 -3.95 2.95 14.25
C VAL A 159 -3.34 2.99 12.85
N TRP A 160 -2.07 2.66 12.75
CA TRP A 160 -1.30 2.77 11.52
C TRP A 160 -0.82 1.40 11.06
N ALA A 161 -0.91 1.14 9.76
CA ALA A 161 -0.31 -0.05 9.17
C ALA A 161 0.33 0.22 7.81
N SER A 162 1.30 -0.60 7.45
CA SER A 162 1.94 -0.62 6.12
C SER A 162 2.02 -2.05 5.61
N VAL A 163 1.86 -2.22 4.30
CA VAL A 163 2.01 -3.50 3.60
C VAL A 163 2.84 -3.29 2.35
N LEU A 164 3.77 -4.20 2.09
CA LEU A 164 4.54 -4.21 0.86
C LEU A 164 4.89 -5.66 0.53
N ARG A 165 4.52 -6.13 -0.68
CA ARG A 165 4.70 -7.52 -1.11
C ARG A 165 4.06 -8.52 -0.14
N PHE A 166 4.86 -9.12 0.74
CA PHE A 166 4.50 -10.16 1.69
C PHE A 166 4.73 -9.75 3.15
N ASP A 167 5.15 -8.51 3.37
CA ASP A 167 5.57 -7.98 4.65
C ASP A 167 4.57 -6.93 5.10
N ALA A 168 4.27 -6.90 6.40
CA ALA A 168 3.42 -5.88 6.99
C ALA A 168 3.96 -5.36 8.33
N GLN A 169 3.56 -4.14 8.64
CA GLN A 169 3.83 -3.47 9.90
C GLN A 169 2.53 -2.90 10.44
N LEU A 170 2.31 -2.97 11.75
CA LEU A 170 1.13 -2.43 12.43
C LEU A 170 1.56 -1.86 13.79
N SER A 171 1.07 -0.67 14.13
CA SER A 171 1.29 -0.06 15.44
C SER A 171 0.14 0.88 15.81
N VAL A 172 0.10 1.29 17.07
CA VAL A 172 -0.74 2.38 17.54
C VAL A 172 0.17 3.53 17.97
N PHE A 173 -0.06 4.70 17.38
CA PHE A 173 0.58 5.94 17.78
C PHE A 173 -0.40 6.81 18.54
N TRP A 174 0.01 7.34 19.68
CA TRP A 174 -0.82 8.23 20.48
C TRP A 174 0.06 9.14 21.31
N SER A 175 -0.03 10.44 21.06
CA SER A 175 0.83 11.45 21.69
C SER A 175 0.38 11.91 23.07
N ARG A 176 -0.91 11.72 23.38
CA ARG A 176 -1.53 12.07 24.66
C ARG A 176 -2.35 10.90 25.20
N PRO A 177 -1.73 9.73 25.41
CA PRO A 177 -2.47 8.58 25.87
C PRO A 177 -2.95 8.79 27.30
N THR A 178 -4.11 8.24 27.64
CA THR A 178 -4.66 8.25 29.01
C THR A 178 -3.95 7.24 29.94
N GLY A 179 -3.03 6.45 29.40
CA GLY A 179 -2.10 5.57 30.10
C GLY A 179 -1.00 5.05 29.17
N GLY A 180 0.16 4.65 29.74
CA GLY A 180 1.32 4.24 28.95
C GLY A 180 2.15 5.41 28.40
N ASP A 181 3.26 5.08 27.73
CA ASP A 181 4.20 6.09 27.22
C ASP A 181 3.75 6.64 25.85
N PRO A 182 3.84 7.96 25.62
CA PRO A 182 3.45 8.55 24.36
C PRO A 182 4.44 8.22 23.24
N VAL A 183 3.94 7.72 22.11
CA VAL A 183 4.71 7.45 20.90
C VAL A 183 4.01 8.01 19.66
N ARG A 184 4.80 8.40 18.67
CA ARG A 184 4.38 9.07 17.43
C ARG A 184 4.93 8.29 16.23
N LEU A 185 4.32 8.47 15.06
CA LEU A 185 4.86 7.92 13.81
C LEU A 185 6.32 8.33 13.60
N ARG A 186 6.66 9.58 13.92
CA ARG A 186 8.02 10.12 13.82
C ARG A 186 9.02 9.54 14.82
N ASP A 187 8.57 8.90 15.89
CA ASP A 187 9.48 8.16 16.77
C ASP A 187 9.98 6.86 16.10
N LEU A 188 9.15 6.30 15.21
CA LEU A 188 9.52 5.14 14.41
C LEU A 188 10.23 5.58 13.13
N PHE A 189 9.68 6.54 12.39
CA PHE A 189 10.24 7.05 11.13
C PHE A 189 10.36 8.58 11.18
N PRO A 190 11.50 9.14 11.62
CA PRO A 190 11.65 10.59 11.86
C PRO A 190 11.33 11.47 10.64
N GLU A 191 11.81 11.04 9.48
CA GLU A 191 11.67 11.75 8.20
C GLU A 191 11.04 10.81 7.17
N PRO A 192 10.19 11.34 6.27
CA PRO A 192 9.66 10.55 5.16
C PRO A 192 10.80 10.14 4.21
N PRO A 193 10.69 8.96 3.56
CA PRO A 193 11.64 8.57 2.53
C PRO A 193 11.62 9.54 1.35
N ALA A 194 12.72 9.64 0.62
CA ALA A 194 12.78 10.48 -0.57
C ALA A 194 11.79 9.95 -1.63
N PRO A 195 11.21 10.84 -2.48
CA PRO A 195 10.35 10.40 -3.58
C PRO A 195 11.02 9.32 -4.44
N GLY A 196 10.35 8.18 -4.61
CA GLY A 196 10.85 7.06 -5.41
C GLY A 196 11.82 6.09 -4.70
N GLU A 197 12.21 6.35 -3.45
CA GLU A 197 13.10 5.47 -2.67
C GLU A 197 12.42 4.13 -2.34
N VAL A 198 11.13 4.16 -1.99
CA VAL A 198 10.34 2.98 -1.66
C VAL A 198 9.21 2.82 -2.69
N PRO A 199 9.07 1.65 -3.34
CA PRO A 199 8.03 1.43 -4.33
C PRO A 199 6.63 1.38 -3.72
N SER A 200 5.65 1.80 -4.51
CA SER A 200 4.23 1.65 -4.17
C SER A 200 3.79 0.18 -4.20
N CYS A 201 2.63 -0.13 -3.58
CA CYS A 201 2.00 -1.45 -3.72
C CYS A 201 1.69 -1.80 -5.17
N ALA A 202 1.32 -0.80 -5.99
CA ALA A 202 1.05 -0.98 -7.41
C ALA A 202 2.31 -1.37 -8.19
N GLU A 203 3.48 -0.85 -7.79
CA GLU A 203 4.77 -1.18 -8.43
C GLU A 203 5.38 -2.48 -7.94
N ALA A 204 5.37 -2.72 -6.63
CA ALA A 204 6.05 -3.85 -6.03
C ALA A 204 5.19 -5.13 -6.00
N GLY A 205 3.88 -4.98 -6.19
CA GLY A 205 2.88 -6.00 -5.91
C GLY A 205 2.58 -6.11 -4.41
N VAL A 206 1.39 -6.64 -4.10
CA VAL A 206 0.97 -6.87 -2.71
C VAL A 206 0.02 -8.08 -2.62
N MET A 207 0.21 -8.91 -1.59
CA MET A 207 -0.67 -10.05 -1.33
C MET A 207 -2.00 -9.57 -0.72
N GLY A 208 -3.11 -9.75 -1.45
CA GLY A 208 -4.44 -9.29 -1.01
C GLY A 208 -4.92 -9.94 0.31
N ALA A 209 -4.58 -11.20 0.54
CA ALA A 209 -4.88 -11.88 1.80
C ALA A 209 -4.16 -11.24 3.00
N LEU A 210 -2.92 -10.78 2.81
CA LEU A 210 -2.19 -10.03 3.85
C LEU A 210 -2.85 -8.68 4.13
N CYS A 211 -3.31 -7.96 3.09
CA CYS A 211 -4.08 -6.73 3.25
C CYS A 211 -5.33 -6.96 4.11
N THR A 212 -6.07 -8.04 3.82
CA THR A 212 -7.26 -8.44 4.60
C THR A 212 -6.91 -8.76 6.05
N GLN A 213 -5.84 -9.53 6.28
CA GLN A 213 -5.37 -9.87 7.61
C GLN A 213 -5.02 -8.61 8.42
N VAL A 214 -4.24 -7.70 7.83
CA VAL A 214 -3.74 -6.50 8.52
C VAL A 214 -4.88 -5.51 8.78
N GLY A 215 -5.79 -5.28 7.84
CA GLY A 215 -6.94 -4.41 8.10
C GLY A 215 -7.88 -4.94 9.17
N ALA A 216 -8.08 -6.26 9.27
CA ALA A 216 -8.80 -6.85 10.39
C ALA A 216 -8.06 -6.66 11.73
N MET A 217 -6.72 -6.74 11.72
CA MET A 217 -5.90 -6.43 12.90
C MET A 217 -5.99 -4.94 13.29
N MET A 218 -6.02 -4.02 12.32
CA MET A 218 -6.26 -2.58 12.58
C MET A 218 -7.61 -2.37 13.28
N ALA A 219 -8.67 -3.03 12.81
CA ALA A 219 -9.98 -2.98 13.47
C ALA A 219 -9.95 -3.59 14.88
N SER A 220 -9.14 -4.63 15.11
CA SER A 220 -8.93 -5.20 16.45
C SER A 220 -8.26 -4.21 17.40
N GLU A 221 -7.24 -3.47 16.95
CA GLU A 221 -6.63 -2.38 17.75
C GLU A 221 -7.64 -1.29 18.09
N ALA A 222 -8.49 -0.92 17.12
CA ALA A 222 -9.56 0.04 17.33
C ALA A 222 -10.55 -0.41 18.42
N ILE A 223 -11.02 -1.67 18.34
CA ILE A 223 -11.95 -2.23 19.31
C ILE A 223 -11.34 -2.23 20.71
N LYS A 224 -10.07 -2.64 20.84
CA LYS A 224 -9.34 -2.64 22.12
C LYS A 224 -9.27 -1.24 22.73
N LEU A 225 -8.90 -0.24 21.94
CA LEU A 225 -8.81 1.15 22.39
C LEU A 225 -10.18 1.70 22.81
N ILE A 226 -11.21 1.52 21.97
CA ILE A 226 -12.56 2.02 22.23
C ILE A 226 -13.15 1.39 23.50
N ALA A 227 -13.08 0.07 23.61
CA ALA A 227 -13.69 -0.65 24.73
C ALA A 227 -12.84 -0.57 26.02
N GLY A 228 -11.55 -0.25 25.92
CA GLY A 228 -10.61 -0.25 27.04
C GLY A 228 -10.23 -1.66 27.48
N ILE A 229 -9.98 -2.55 26.52
CA ILE A 229 -9.76 -3.98 26.75
C ILE A 229 -8.44 -4.47 26.14
N GLY A 230 -7.93 -5.59 26.65
CA GLY A 230 -6.71 -6.22 26.13
C GLY A 230 -5.49 -5.31 26.18
N GLU A 231 -4.55 -5.54 25.26
CA GLU A 231 -3.31 -4.76 25.18
C GLU A 231 -3.11 -4.21 23.76
N PRO A 232 -3.38 -2.91 23.52
CA PRO A 232 -3.11 -2.28 22.24
C PRO A 232 -1.63 -2.35 21.83
N LEU A 233 -1.33 -2.10 20.56
CA LEU A 233 0.04 -2.00 20.04
C LEU A 233 0.72 -0.66 20.36
N LEU A 234 0.23 0.10 21.35
CA LEU A 234 0.88 1.32 21.80
C LEU A 234 2.26 1.00 22.39
N GLY A 235 3.31 1.64 21.89
CA GLY A 235 4.70 1.40 22.32
C GLY A 235 5.33 0.12 21.74
N ARG A 236 4.76 -0.43 20.66
CA ARG A 236 5.32 -1.61 19.98
C ARG A 236 4.89 -1.69 18.51
N VAL A 237 5.76 -2.23 17.67
CA VAL A 237 5.50 -2.47 16.25
C VAL A 237 5.34 -3.96 16.04
N LEU A 238 4.19 -4.39 15.53
CA LEU A 238 3.98 -5.74 15.04
C LEU A 238 4.51 -5.83 13.61
N VAL A 239 5.46 -6.74 13.37
CA VAL A 239 6.01 -7.06 12.05
C VAL A 239 5.51 -8.45 11.64
N ILE A 240 4.98 -8.56 10.44
CA ILE A 240 4.39 -9.78 9.89
C ILE A 240 5.10 -10.16 8.60
N ASP A 241 5.62 -11.39 8.56
CA ASP A 241 6.09 -12.05 7.33
C ASP A 241 5.04 -13.12 6.95
N SER A 242 4.31 -12.87 5.87
CA SER A 242 3.25 -13.77 5.41
C SER A 242 3.76 -15.02 4.69
N LEU A 243 4.98 -15.01 4.15
CA LEU A 243 5.55 -16.20 3.49
C LEU A 243 5.88 -17.28 4.50
N THR A 244 6.37 -16.89 5.68
CA THR A 244 6.72 -17.83 6.75
C THR A 244 5.68 -17.89 7.87
N ALA A 245 4.59 -17.11 7.76
CA ALA A 245 3.56 -16.93 8.77
C ALA A 245 4.14 -16.52 10.14
N ARG A 246 5.22 -15.73 10.14
CA ARG A 246 5.88 -15.26 11.36
C ARG A 246 5.41 -13.87 11.75
N GLN A 247 5.28 -13.68 13.06
CA GLN A 247 4.92 -12.40 13.66
C GLN A 247 5.90 -12.09 14.78
N ARG A 248 6.38 -10.84 14.82
CA ARG A 248 7.35 -10.37 15.82
C ARG A 248 6.93 -9.01 16.31
N GLU A 249 7.00 -8.80 17.61
CA GLU A 249 6.78 -7.50 18.20
C GLU A 249 8.12 -6.86 18.56
N ILE A 250 8.26 -5.59 18.19
CA ILE A 250 9.45 -4.80 18.47
C ILE A 250 9.04 -3.66 19.39
N PRO A 251 9.65 -3.53 20.58
CA PRO A 251 9.38 -2.40 21.46
C PRO A 251 9.70 -1.08 20.76
N LEU A 252 8.77 -0.13 20.83
CA LEU A 252 8.92 1.23 20.36
C LEU A 252 8.91 2.15 21.57
N LYS A 253 9.90 3.03 21.64
CA LYS A 253 9.97 4.10 22.62
C LYS A 253 10.04 5.43 21.90
N ARG A 254 9.60 6.48 22.59
CA ARG A 254 9.76 7.85 22.11
C ARG A 254 11.22 8.11 21.78
N ALA A 255 11.49 8.65 20.60
CA ALA A 255 12.84 8.96 20.20
C ALA A 255 13.32 10.18 20.99
N ASP A 256 14.46 10.06 21.67
CA ASP A 256 15.18 11.23 22.15
C ASP A 256 15.82 11.89 20.92
N VAL A 257 15.43 13.13 20.61
CA VAL A 257 15.83 13.88 19.40
C VAL A 257 17.36 13.95 19.24
N SER A 258 18.10 13.69 20.33
CA SER A 258 19.56 13.63 20.37
C SER A 258 20.21 12.30 19.92
N SER A 259 19.47 11.19 19.84
CA SER A 259 20.08 9.84 19.75
C SER A 259 20.02 9.17 18.38
N GLY A 260 19.36 9.76 17.37
CA GLY A 260 19.25 9.18 16.02
C GLY A 260 18.47 7.86 16.02
N ALA A 261 17.19 7.91 15.65
CA ALA A 261 16.19 6.82 15.76
C ALA A 261 16.45 5.55 14.89
N LEU A 262 17.69 5.28 14.52
CA LEU A 262 18.14 4.16 13.70
C LEU A 262 17.91 2.75 14.30
N PRO A 263 17.85 2.50 15.63
CA PRO A 263 17.78 1.12 16.15
C PRO A 263 16.46 0.40 15.82
N VAL A 264 15.32 1.09 15.96
CA VAL A 264 13.99 0.47 15.78
C VAL A 264 13.71 0.24 14.30
N VAL A 265 14.02 1.21 13.43
CA VAL A 265 13.89 1.06 11.97
C VAL A 265 14.68 -0.15 11.48
N ARG A 266 15.94 -0.30 11.93
CA ARG A 266 16.77 -1.45 11.55
C ARG A 266 16.19 -2.76 12.07
N ALA A 267 15.75 -2.80 13.33
CA ALA A 267 15.12 -3.99 13.89
C ALA A 267 13.82 -4.38 13.15
N VAL A 268 13.02 -3.40 12.70
CA VAL A 268 11.80 -3.63 11.91
C VAL A 268 12.14 -4.20 10.53
N SER A 269 13.13 -3.62 9.84
CA SER A 269 13.60 -4.14 8.55
C SER A 269 14.22 -5.54 8.67
N GLU A 270 15.01 -5.79 9.71
CA GLU A 270 15.58 -7.12 10.01
C GLU A 270 14.52 -8.14 10.42
N ALA A 271 13.48 -7.73 11.14
CA ALA A 271 12.40 -8.61 11.56
C ALA A 271 11.50 -9.07 10.40
N SER A 272 11.39 -8.25 9.35
CA SER A 272 10.82 -8.62 8.05
C SER A 272 11.71 -9.60 7.26
N GLY A 273 12.90 -9.96 7.79
CA GLY A 273 13.78 -10.97 7.18
C GLY A 273 14.46 -10.50 5.90
N ARG A 274 14.35 -9.21 5.56
CA ARG A 274 14.97 -8.59 4.39
C ARG A 274 15.82 -7.42 4.87
N THR A 275 17.07 -7.71 5.24
CA THR A 275 18.08 -6.66 5.35
C THR A 275 18.18 -6.02 3.97
N PRO A 276 17.89 -4.73 3.78
CA PRO A 276 18.32 -4.05 2.57
C PRO A 276 19.84 -4.21 2.54
N ALA A 277 20.40 -4.63 1.41
CA ALA A 277 21.84 -4.46 1.21
C ALA A 277 22.15 -2.98 1.50
N PRO A 278 23.24 -2.65 2.21
CA PRO A 278 23.57 -1.27 2.51
C PRO A 278 23.75 -0.53 1.18
N GLU A 279 22.76 0.28 0.80
CA GLU A 279 22.90 1.18 -0.33
C GLU A 279 23.87 2.30 0.08
N PRO A 280 24.91 2.57 -0.72
CA PRO A 280 25.75 3.73 -0.50
C PRO A 280 24.91 5.01 -0.61
N ALA A 281 25.33 6.06 0.12
CA ALA A 281 24.67 7.36 0.15
C ALA A 281 24.28 7.84 -1.25
N PRO A 282 23.10 8.50 -1.41
CA PRO A 282 22.55 8.80 -2.72
C PRO A 282 23.50 9.73 -3.49
N ALA A 283 24.14 9.17 -4.51
CA ALA A 283 24.73 9.97 -5.58
C ALA A 283 23.61 10.75 -6.28
N PRO A 284 23.88 11.96 -6.80
CA PRO A 284 22.90 12.73 -7.56
C PRO A 284 22.18 11.86 -8.59
N LEU A 285 20.86 11.98 -8.66
CA LEU A 285 20.09 11.22 -9.64
C LEU A 285 20.54 11.63 -11.05
N PRO A 286 20.81 10.67 -11.95
CA PRO A 286 21.07 10.98 -13.34
C PRO A 286 19.83 11.63 -13.95
N ASP A 287 20.04 12.63 -14.82
CA ASP A 287 18.96 13.21 -15.61
C ASP A 287 18.53 12.21 -16.69
N ILE A 288 17.28 11.75 -16.63
CA ILE A 288 16.75 10.73 -17.54
C ILE A 288 15.77 11.41 -18.50
N GLU A 289 16.15 11.43 -19.78
CA GLU A 289 15.33 11.98 -20.86
C GLU A 289 14.12 11.06 -21.15
N ARG A 290 12.98 11.67 -21.47
CA ARG A 290 11.76 10.97 -21.87
C ARG A 290 11.59 10.99 -23.39
N VAL A 291 11.16 9.87 -23.94
CA VAL A 291 10.82 9.69 -25.36
C VAL A 291 9.32 9.53 -25.43
N ASP A 292 8.64 10.38 -26.19
CA ASP A 292 7.20 10.22 -26.41
C ASP A 292 6.90 9.02 -27.35
N PRO A 293 5.67 8.49 -27.37
CA PRO A 293 5.33 7.33 -28.20
C PRO A 293 5.53 7.54 -29.70
N ALA A 294 5.35 8.76 -30.22
CA ALA A 294 5.56 9.03 -31.64
C ALA A 294 7.05 8.97 -32.00
N ALA A 295 7.91 9.57 -31.18
CA ALA A 295 9.35 9.52 -31.31
C ALA A 295 9.89 8.07 -31.19
N LEU A 296 9.33 7.24 -30.31
CA LEU A 296 9.70 5.83 -30.26
C LEU A 296 9.28 5.08 -31.55
N ALA A 297 8.13 5.38 -32.14
CA ALA A 297 7.72 4.81 -33.43
C ALA A 297 8.71 5.16 -34.54
N ASP A 298 9.15 6.41 -34.60
CA ASP A 298 10.18 6.86 -35.55
C ASP A 298 11.53 6.14 -35.32
N LEU A 299 11.93 5.96 -34.06
CA LEU A 299 13.15 5.21 -33.70
C LEU A 299 13.04 3.74 -34.14
N LEU A 300 11.90 3.08 -33.93
CA LEU A 300 11.68 1.70 -34.37
C LEU A 300 11.71 1.57 -35.89
N ALA A 301 11.13 2.52 -36.62
CA ALA A 301 11.19 2.58 -38.08
C ALA A 301 12.64 2.77 -38.56
N ALA A 302 13.39 3.69 -37.95
CA ALA A 302 14.80 3.91 -38.24
C ALA A 302 15.67 2.68 -37.92
N ARG A 303 15.37 1.95 -36.82
CA ARG A 303 16.04 0.69 -36.46
C ARG A 303 15.81 -0.37 -37.53
N THR A 304 14.57 -0.49 -38.01
CA THR A 304 14.20 -1.43 -39.08
C THR A 304 14.89 -1.09 -40.39
N ALA A 305 15.05 0.20 -40.69
CA ALA A 305 15.79 0.68 -41.86
C ALA A 305 17.32 0.63 -41.70
N GLY A 306 17.84 0.20 -40.54
CA GLY A 306 19.28 0.18 -40.24
C GLY A 306 19.90 1.55 -39.99
N ALA A 307 19.09 2.60 -39.84
CA ALA A 307 19.53 3.98 -39.62
C ALA A 307 19.73 4.32 -38.13
N ALA A 308 19.24 3.49 -37.21
CA ALA A 308 19.41 3.65 -35.76
C ALA A 308 19.70 2.31 -35.07
N ARG A 309 20.44 2.33 -33.96
CA ARG A 309 20.72 1.14 -33.15
C ARG A 309 20.54 1.46 -31.67
N PHE A 310 19.48 0.89 -31.08
CA PHE A 310 19.15 1.03 -29.66
C PHE A 310 18.46 -0.23 -29.15
N ALA A 311 18.59 -0.47 -27.84
CA ALA A 311 17.80 -1.49 -27.15
C ALA A 311 16.48 -0.90 -26.66
N LEU A 312 15.36 -1.56 -26.96
CA LEU A 312 14.08 -1.29 -26.33
C LEU A 312 13.88 -2.33 -25.23
N VAL A 313 13.77 -1.89 -23.99
CA VAL A 313 13.75 -2.75 -22.80
C VAL A 313 12.39 -2.66 -22.11
N ASP A 314 11.74 -3.81 -21.96
CA ASP A 314 10.50 -3.95 -21.22
C ASP A 314 10.83 -4.48 -19.82
N VAL A 315 10.58 -3.67 -18.78
CA VAL A 315 10.88 -4.02 -17.39
C VAL A 315 9.68 -4.56 -16.60
N ARG A 316 8.60 -4.92 -17.32
CA ARG A 316 7.44 -5.58 -16.74
C ARG A 316 7.73 -7.03 -16.37
N GLU A 317 6.79 -7.67 -15.67
CA GLU A 317 6.91 -9.09 -15.32
C GLU A 317 6.70 -10.00 -16.54
N PRO A 318 7.26 -11.22 -16.56
CA PRO A 318 7.14 -12.14 -17.70
C PRO A 318 5.70 -12.41 -18.16
N GLY A 319 4.73 -12.42 -17.23
CA GLY A 319 3.31 -12.58 -17.55
C GLY A 319 2.72 -11.38 -18.32
N GLU A 320 3.10 -10.15 -17.96
CA GLU A 320 2.69 -8.93 -18.66
C GLU A 320 3.27 -8.89 -20.08
N PHE A 321 4.56 -9.25 -20.21
CA PHE A 321 5.25 -9.31 -21.50
C PHE A 321 4.65 -10.38 -22.43
N ALA A 322 4.31 -11.54 -21.88
CA ALA A 322 3.67 -12.62 -22.64
C ALA A 322 2.26 -12.24 -23.14
N ALA A 323 1.50 -11.48 -22.33
CA ALA A 323 0.17 -10.99 -22.70
C ALA A 323 0.20 -9.95 -23.85
N GLY A 324 1.31 -9.23 -24.00
CA GLY A 324 1.55 -8.33 -25.13
C GLY A 324 2.74 -7.42 -24.87
N ALA A 325 3.64 -7.28 -25.84
CA ALA A 325 4.84 -6.46 -25.75
C ALA A 325 5.05 -5.61 -27.02
N ILE A 326 5.68 -4.45 -26.88
CA ILE A 326 6.06 -3.63 -28.04
C ILE A 326 7.00 -4.44 -28.93
N ASP A 327 6.76 -4.43 -30.23
CA ASP A 327 7.54 -5.29 -31.12
C ASP A 327 9.04 -4.95 -31.11
N GLY A 328 9.86 -5.99 -30.99
CA GLY A 328 11.30 -5.90 -30.80
C GLY A 328 11.76 -5.24 -29.49
N ALA A 329 10.92 -5.25 -28.44
CA ALA A 329 11.34 -5.07 -27.06
C ALA A 329 11.97 -6.35 -26.49
N VAL A 330 12.93 -6.18 -25.58
CA VAL A 330 13.56 -7.27 -24.82
C VAL A 330 13.10 -7.19 -23.37
N LEU A 331 12.64 -8.33 -22.85
CA LEU A 331 12.21 -8.46 -21.47
C LEU A 331 13.43 -8.49 -20.55
N LEU A 332 13.52 -7.52 -19.64
CA LEU A 332 14.43 -7.50 -18.49
C LEU A 332 13.64 -7.02 -17.28
N PRO A 333 12.98 -7.93 -16.52
CA PRO A 333 12.13 -7.54 -15.41
C PRO A 333 12.85 -6.62 -14.44
N LEU A 334 12.16 -5.63 -13.86
CA LEU A 334 12.79 -4.63 -12.97
C LEU A 334 13.61 -5.29 -11.85
N GLY A 335 13.11 -6.40 -11.28
CA GLY A 335 13.82 -7.13 -10.23
C GLY A 335 15.15 -7.74 -10.69
N GLU A 336 15.33 -8.00 -11.99
CA GLU A 336 16.60 -8.43 -12.56
C GLU A 336 17.56 -7.27 -12.77
N VAL A 337 17.06 -6.16 -13.33
CA VAL A 337 17.85 -4.93 -13.53
C VAL A 337 18.39 -4.40 -12.21
N LEU A 338 17.57 -4.33 -11.15
CA LEU A 338 18.00 -3.81 -9.86
C LEU A 338 18.96 -4.74 -9.11
N ARG A 339 18.99 -6.04 -9.45
CA ARG A 339 19.85 -7.01 -8.78
C ARG A 339 21.29 -6.92 -9.28
N ASP A 340 21.45 -6.74 -10.58
CA ASP A 340 22.75 -6.66 -11.24
C ASP A 340 22.64 -5.76 -12.50
N PRO A 341 22.73 -4.43 -12.33
CA PRO A 341 22.59 -3.48 -13.43
C PRO A 341 23.69 -3.64 -14.50
N ASP A 342 24.90 -4.01 -14.10
CA ASP A 342 26.04 -4.23 -15.01
C ASP A 342 25.80 -5.45 -15.90
N ALA A 343 25.34 -6.59 -15.32
CA ALA A 343 24.97 -7.76 -16.11
C ALA A 343 23.77 -7.49 -17.02
N ALA A 344 22.80 -6.69 -16.56
CA ALA A 344 21.67 -6.28 -17.38
C ALA A 344 22.15 -5.47 -18.60
N LEU A 345 23.05 -4.49 -18.43
CA LEU A 345 23.65 -3.75 -19.55
C LEU A 345 24.45 -4.66 -20.49
N ALA A 346 25.27 -5.56 -19.94
CA ALA A 346 26.04 -6.52 -20.73
C ALA A 346 25.14 -7.38 -21.63
N SER A 347 23.97 -7.79 -21.13
CA SER A 347 22.98 -8.54 -21.91
C SER A 347 22.40 -7.75 -23.09
N LEU A 348 22.45 -6.41 -23.02
CA LEU A 348 21.97 -5.50 -24.05
C LEU A 348 23.05 -5.11 -25.06
N GLU A 349 24.34 -5.36 -24.82
CA GLU A 349 25.46 -4.92 -25.69
C GLU A 349 25.33 -5.38 -27.15
N ALA A 350 24.72 -6.54 -27.40
CA ALA A 350 24.48 -7.03 -28.75
C ALA A 350 23.40 -6.20 -29.48
N LEU A 351 22.45 -5.64 -28.74
CA LEU A 351 21.25 -4.96 -29.24
C LEU A 351 21.39 -3.44 -29.24
N ALA A 352 22.02 -2.91 -28.19
CA ALA A 352 22.32 -1.51 -28.02
C ALA A 352 23.61 -1.14 -28.75
N GLY A 353 23.64 0.05 -29.34
CA GLY A 353 24.88 0.81 -29.42
C GLY A 353 25.14 1.42 -28.04
N THR A 354 25.12 2.74 -27.96
CA THR A 354 25.15 3.49 -26.71
C THR A 354 23.76 3.94 -26.24
N GLU A 355 22.67 3.39 -26.76
CA GLU A 355 21.32 3.86 -26.46
C GLU A 355 20.36 2.76 -25.98
N VAL A 356 19.68 3.05 -24.87
CA VAL A 356 18.66 2.19 -24.26
C VAL A 356 17.39 3.00 -24.02
N VAL A 357 16.25 2.51 -24.48
CA VAL A 357 14.92 3.04 -24.16
C VAL A 357 14.21 2.02 -23.28
N VAL A 358 13.82 2.44 -22.08
CA VAL A 358 13.19 1.59 -21.07
C VAL A 358 11.70 1.94 -20.98
N HIS A 359 10.85 0.93 -20.91
CA HIS A 359 9.43 1.14 -20.66
C HIS A 359 8.88 0.10 -19.68
N CYS A 360 7.77 0.44 -19.03
CA CYS A 360 7.00 -0.50 -18.22
C CYS A 360 5.52 -0.41 -18.62
N HIS A 361 4.59 -0.73 -17.71
CA HIS A 361 3.16 -0.51 -17.98
C HIS A 361 2.82 0.98 -18.08
N PHE A 362 3.32 1.79 -17.13
CA PHE A 362 3.31 3.26 -17.15
C PHE A 362 4.78 3.75 -17.10
N GLU A 363 5.19 4.58 -16.13
CA GLU A 363 6.55 5.14 -16.07
C GLU A 363 7.37 4.73 -14.83
N ALA A 364 6.77 4.57 -13.65
CA ALA A 364 7.52 4.45 -12.39
C ALA A 364 8.57 3.30 -12.36
N ARG A 365 8.22 2.10 -12.84
CA ARG A 365 9.17 0.98 -12.92
C ARG A 365 10.28 1.25 -13.94
N ALA A 366 9.94 1.90 -15.05
CA ALA A 366 10.90 2.25 -16.10
C ALA A 366 11.90 3.30 -15.63
N GLU A 367 11.47 4.31 -14.86
CA GLU A 367 12.36 5.31 -14.27
C GLU A 367 13.39 4.68 -13.31
N ARG A 368 12.94 3.77 -12.44
CA ARG A 368 13.84 3.07 -11.51
C ARG A 368 14.87 2.21 -12.24
N ALA A 369 14.44 1.47 -13.26
CA ALA A 369 15.36 0.73 -14.12
C ALA A 369 16.32 1.66 -14.86
N ALA A 370 15.82 2.79 -15.38
CA ALA A 370 16.64 3.76 -16.11
C ALA A 370 17.72 4.38 -15.23
N ILE A 371 17.41 4.73 -13.98
CA ILE A 371 18.38 5.24 -13.01
C ILE A 371 19.47 4.19 -12.72
N ALA A 372 19.08 2.93 -12.49
CA ALA A 372 20.03 1.85 -12.20
C ALA A 372 20.97 1.58 -13.39
N LEU A 373 20.40 1.49 -14.60
CA LEU A 373 21.16 1.29 -15.84
C LEU A 373 22.04 2.50 -16.17
N ALA A 374 21.55 3.73 -16.01
CA ALA A 374 22.33 4.94 -16.28
C ALA A 374 23.55 5.03 -15.36
N ARG A 375 23.42 4.63 -14.09
CA ARG A 375 24.53 4.60 -13.13
C ARG A 375 25.60 3.56 -13.48
N ALA A 376 25.19 2.36 -13.90
CA ALA A 376 26.12 1.33 -14.35
C ALA A 376 26.76 1.67 -15.71
N GLY A 377 26.02 2.36 -16.57
CA GLY A 377 26.44 2.69 -17.94
C GLY A 377 27.31 3.94 -18.08
N VAL A 378 27.66 4.64 -16.99
CA VAL A 378 28.42 5.90 -17.04
C VAL A 378 29.77 5.74 -17.74
N GLU A 379 30.54 4.71 -17.39
CA GLU A 379 31.87 4.47 -17.97
C GLU A 379 31.80 4.05 -19.44
N SER A 380 30.72 3.35 -19.80
CA SER A 380 30.47 2.84 -21.15
C SER A 380 29.75 3.86 -22.05
N GLY A 381 29.40 5.04 -21.54
CA GLY A 381 28.74 6.11 -22.30
C GLY A 381 27.31 5.79 -22.74
N VAL A 382 26.61 4.89 -22.04
CA VAL A 382 25.25 4.47 -22.37
C VAL A 382 24.26 5.57 -21.99
N ARG A 383 23.50 6.04 -22.98
CA ARG A 383 22.38 6.96 -22.80
C ARG A 383 21.10 6.16 -22.58
N VAL A 384 20.48 6.37 -21.41
CA VAL A 384 19.23 5.70 -21.04
C VAL A 384 18.09 6.70 -21.06
N ARG A 385 16.97 6.31 -21.69
CA ARG A 385 15.75 7.12 -21.82
C ARG A 385 14.53 6.31 -21.40
N VAL A 386 13.46 6.99 -21.00
CA VAL A 386 12.19 6.34 -20.60
C VAL A 386 11.10 6.64 -21.63
N LEU A 387 10.32 5.63 -22.02
CA LEU A 387 9.10 5.85 -22.81
C LEU A 387 8.03 6.52 -21.94
N ALA A 388 7.65 7.74 -22.30
CA ALA A 388 6.55 8.44 -21.65
C ALA A 388 5.22 7.72 -21.89
N GLY A 389 4.36 7.65 -20.86
CA GLY A 389 3.08 6.94 -20.88
C GLY A 389 3.18 5.41 -20.81
N GLY A 390 4.39 4.85 -20.94
CA GLY A 390 4.64 3.41 -20.88
C GLY A 390 3.96 2.62 -22.01
N PHE A 391 3.68 1.35 -21.73
CA PHE A 391 3.02 0.44 -22.67
C PHE A 391 1.56 0.83 -22.95
N VAL A 392 0.87 1.46 -21.99
CA VAL A 392 -0.55 1.81 -22.12
C VAL A 392 -0.79 2.85 -23.22
N ASP A 393 0.12 3.83 -23.31
CA ASP A 393 -0.01 4.92 -24.29
C ASP A 393 0.66 4.60 -25.63
N TRP A 394 1.18 3.38 -25.82
CA TRP A 394 1.80 2.95 -27.05
C TRP A 394 0.77 2.71 -28.17
N PRO A 395 0.77 3.50 -29.27
CA PRO A 395 -0.22 3.38 -30.33
C PRO A 395 0.18 2.38 -31.43
N GLY A 396 1.40 1.84 -31.36
CA GLY A 396 2.03 1.07 -32.43
C GLY A 396 1.80 -0.45 -32.32
N PRO A 397 2.50 -1.23 -33.16
CA PRO A 397 2.35 -2.68 -33.18
C PRO A 397 2.79 -3.30 -31.85
N VAL A 398 2.02 -4.30 -31.42
CA VAL A 398 2.27 -5.12 -30.22
C VAL A 398 2.37 -6.58 -30.67
N ARG A 399 3.45 -7.24 -30.25
CA ARG A 399 3.57 -8.70 -30.32
C ARG A 399 2.78 -9.30 -29.18
N VAL A 400 1.80 -10.13 -29.50
CA VAL A 400 1.13 -11.01 -28.53
C VAL A 400 1.85 -12.35 -28.57
N GLY A 401 2.28 -12.87 -27.42
CA GLY A 401 2.79 -14.24 -27.36
C GLY A 401 1.69 -15.20 -27.81
N ALA A 402 2.03 -16.20 -28.62
CA ALA A 402 1.13 -17.34 -28.79
C ALA A 402 0.78 -17.83 -27.37
N ALA A 403 -0.51 -17.84 -27.04
CA ALA A 403 -0.97 -18.43 -25.79
C ALA A 403 -0.30 -19.82 -25.65
N PRO A 404 0.21 -20.20 -24.47
CA PRO A 404 0.66 -21.56 -24.29
C PRO A 404 -0.53 -22.44 -24.66
N VAL A 405 -0.38 -23.21 -25.74
CA VAL A 405 -1.31 -24.29 -26.08
C VAL A 405 -1.36 -25.14 -24.83
N ALA A 406 -2.54 -25.24 -24.21
CA ALA A 406 -2.76 -26.11 -23.08
C ALA A 406 -2.50 -27.54 -23.55
N ASP A 407 -1.28 -28.03 -23.33
CA ASP A 407 -0.91 -29.40 -23.62
C ASP A 407 -1.70 -30.34 -22.68
N GLY A 408 -2.51 -31.19 -23.31
CA GLY A 408 -2.69 -32.57 -22.88
C GLY A 408 -3.69 -32.82 -21.75
N HIS A 409 -4.99 -32.72 -22.05
CA HIS A 409 -5.95 -33.69 -21.50
C HIS A 409 -6.68 -34.38 -22.64
N ALA A 410 -6.12 -35.52 -23.06
CA ALA A 410 -6.88 -36.50 -23.83
C ALA A 410 -8.07 -36.97 -22.97
N PRO A 411 -9.28 -37.11 -23.55
CA PRO A 411 -10.42 -37.62 -22.82
C PRO A 411 -10.19 -39.09 -22.46
N ARG A 412 -10.17 -39.41 -21.16
CA ARG A 412 -10.27 -40.80 -20.70
C ARG A 412 -11.63 -41.33 -21.12
N ALA A 413 -11.61 -42.29 -22.05
CA ALA A 413 -12.75 -43.13 -22.36
C ALA A 413 -13.18 -43.89 -21.09
N THR A 414 -14.46 -43.77 -20.75
CA THR A 414 -15.15 -44.58 -19.75
C THR A 414 -15.25 -46.01 -20.24
N ALA A 415 -14.75 -46.95 -19.43
CA ALA A 415 -15.16 -48.34 -19.41
C ALA A 415 -15.59 -48.67 -17.97
#